data_AF-A0A9D6S8Z3-F1
#
_entry.id   AF-A0A9D6S8Z3-F1
#
_cell.length_a   1.000
_cell.length_b   1.000
_cell.length_c   1.000
_cell.angle_alpha   90.00
_cell.angle_beta   90.00
_cell.angle_gamma   90.00
#
_symmetry.space_group_name_H-M   'P 1'
#
loop_
_entity.id
_entity.type
_entity.pdbx_description
1 polymer ?
#
loop_
_entity_poly.entity_id
_entity_poly.type
_entity_poly.pdbx_seq_one_letter_code
_entity_poly.pdbx_strand_id
1 'polypeptide(L)'
;MNTVVRTTITIPEDIYRQLRQEAQLLGTSFSGLITKKVSGKNQVKPGSSLLNLAGKFSVKKFKVVSREEIYDEIDRHKMSFGH
;
A
#
# COMPACT_ATOMS: atom_id res chain seq x y z
N MET A 1 -15.36 15.27 15.82
CA MET A 1 -14.32 15.47 16.86
C MET A 1 -13.71 14.11 17.17
N ASN A 2 -12.39 13.97 17.12
CA ASN A 2 -11.71 12.71 17.42
C ASN A 2 -11.16 12.81 18.85
N THR A 3 -11.88 12.26 19.82
CA THR A 3 -11.55 12.38 21.25
C THR A 3 -10.45 11.38 21.59
N VAL A 4 -9.19 11.83 21.61
CA VAL A 4 -8.06 10.99 22.04
C VAL A 4 -7.94 11.08 23.55
N VAL A 5 -8.15 9.96 24.25
CA VAL A 5 -7.92 9.86 25.69
C VAL A 5 -6.48 9.41 25.93
N ARG A 6 -5.72 10.21 26.69
CA ARG A 6 -4.37 9.83 27.14
C ARG A 6 -4.50 9.05 28.44
N THR A 7 -3.93 7.85 28.48
CA THR A 7 -3.96 6.98 29.66
C THR A 7 -2.55 6.49 29.96
N THR A 8 -2.14 6.60 31.22
CA THR A 8 -0.89 6.02 31.72
C THR A 8 -1.21 4.69 32.38
N ILE A 9 -0.48 3.63 32.02
CA ILE A 9 -0.62 2.31 32.61
C ILE A 9 0.75 1.86 33.15
N THR A 10 0.74 1.20 34.29
CA THR A 10 1.94 0.55 34.83
C THR A 10 1.95 -0.91 34.38
N ILE A 11 3.04 -1.34 33.79
CA ILE A 11 3.24 -2.70 33.29
C ILE A 11 4.55 -3.27 33.84
N PRO A 12 4.60 -4.59 34.11
CA PRO A 12 5.85 -5.26 34.48
C PRO A 12 6.93 -5.07 33.42
N GLU A 13 8.18 -4.95 33.85
CA GLU A 13 9.31 -4.64 32.96
C GLU A 13 9.49 -5.72 31.87
N ASP A 14 9.36 -6.99 32.23
CA ASP A 14 9.52 -8.11 31.30
C ASP A 14 8.54 -8.02 30.12
N ILE A 15 7.28 -7.71 30.43
CA ILE A 15 6.21 -7.55 29.44
C ILE A 15 6.48 -6.31 28.57
N TYR A 16 6.94 -5.22 29.18
CA TYR A 16 7.31 -4.01 28.43
C TYR A 16 8.43 -4.29 27.43
N ARG A 17 9.47 -5.02 27.83
CA ARG A 17 10.60 -5.39 26.96
C ARG A 17 10.13 -6.23 25.77
N GLN A 18 9.31 -7.24 26.01
CA GLN A 18 8.74 -8.10 24.96
C GLN A 18 7.92 -7.29 23.96
N LEU A 19 6.99 -6.46 24.44
CA LEU A 19 6.13 -5.64 23.58
C LEU A 19 6.92 -4.59 22.78
N ARG A 20 8.01 -4.07 23.35
CA ARG A 20 8.88 -3.12 22.65
C ARG A 20 9.66 -3.79 21.51
N GLN A 21 10.18 -5.00 21.73
CA GLN A 21 10.81 -5.79 20.68
C GLN A 21 9.81 -6.14 19.57
N GLU A 22 8.60 -6.57 19.93
CA GLU A 22 7.53 -6.85 18.99
C GLU A 22 7.16 -5.62 18.14
N ALA A 23 7.08 -4.44 18.76
CA ALA A 23 6.81 -3.19 18.04
C ALA A 23 7.91 -2.85 17.03
N GLN A 24 9.18 -3.07 17.39
CA GLN A 24 10.32 -2.88 16.49
C GLN A 24 10.28 -3.84 15.30
N LEU A 25 10.00 -5.12 15.52
CA LEU A 25 9.89 -6.12 14.46
C LEU A 25 8.77 -5.79 13.46
N LEU A 26 7.65 -5.25 13.96
CA LEU A 26 6.53 -4.84 13.13
C LEU A 26 6.71 -3.47 12.47
N GLY A 27 7.77 -2.73 12.80
CA GLY A 27 8.01 -1.37 12.29
C GLY A 27 6.95 -0.37 12.72
N THR A 28 6.34 -0.57 13.90
CA THR A 28 5.26 0.28 14.42
C THR A 28 5.64 0.93 15.74
N SER A 29 4.95 2.02 16.10
CA SER A 29 5.13 2.63 17.42
C SER A 29 4.53 1.76 18.52
N PHE A 30 5.12 1.82 19.72
CA PHE A 30 4.64 1.07 20.89
C PHE A 30 3.16 1.36 21.17
N SER A 31 2.77 2.64 21.19
CA SER A 31 1.36 3.04 21.41
C SER A 31 0.43 2.51 20.31
N GLY A 32 0.90 2.45 19.06
CA GLY A 32 0.14 1.85 17.95
C GLY A 32 -0.09 0.36 18.14
N LEU A 33 0.95 -0.36 18.59
CA LEU A 33 0.86 -1.79 18.91
C LEU A 33 -0.11 -2.05 20.07
N ILE A 34 -0.02 -1.29 21.16
CA ILE A 34 -0.92 -1.43 22.31
C ILE A 34 -2.36 -1.14 21.90
N THR A 35 -2.60 -0.05 21.16
CA THR A 35 -3.95 0.30 20.69
C THR A 35 -4.54 -0.81 19.82
N LYS A 36 -3.73 -1.43 18.95
CA LYS A 36 -4.16 -2.55 18.11
C LYS A 36 -4.51 -3.79 18.94
N LYS A 37 -3.69 -4.13 19.93
CA LYS A 37 -3.94 -5.27 20.84
C LYS A 37 -5.16 -5.05 21.72
N VAL A 38 -5.27 -3.88 22.37
CA VAL A 38 -6.39 -3.53 23.26
C VAL A 38 -7.71 -3.40 22.49
N SER A 39 -7.67 -2.85 21.27
CA SER A 39 -8.88 -2.72 20.45
C SER A 39 -9.47 -4.07 20.04
N GLY A 40 -8.76 -5.20 20.22
CA GLY A 40 -9.25 -6.55 19.88
C GLY A 40 -9.59 -6.74 18.39
N LYS A 41 -9.31 -5.74 17.54
CA LYS A 41 -9.54 -5.81 16.10
C LYS A 41 -8.40 -6.58 15.47
N ASN A 42 -8.45 -7.90 15.61
CA ASN A 42 -7.79 -8.84 14.69
C ASN A 42 -8.41 -8.70 13.29
N GLN A 43 -8.27 -7.53 12.67
CA GLN A 43 -8.54 -7.39 11.24
C GLN A 43 -7.28 -7.81 10.48
N VAL A 44 -6.96 -9.10 10.55
CA VAL A 44 -6.48 -9.76 9.36
C VAL A 44 -7.74 -10.02 8.55
N LYS A 45 -8.14 -9.06 7.72
CA LYS A 45 -8.96 -9.38 6.54
C LYS A 45 -7.93 -9.79 5.47
N PRO A 46 -7.60 -11.07 5.29
CA PRO A 46 -6.89 -11.46 4.09
C PRO A 46 -7.88 -11.29 2.94
N GLY A 47 -7.52 -10.55 1.89
CA GLY A 47 -8.18 -10.73 0.60
C GLY A 47 -8.98 -9.57 0.00
N SER A 48 -8.63 -8.29 0.23
CA SER A 48 -9.13 -7.23 -0.67
C SER A 48 -8.04 -6.38 -1.33
N SER A 49 -6.82 -6.30 -0.79
CA SER A 49 -5.77 -5.46 -1.39
C SER A 49 -4.89 -6.24 -2.38
N LEU A 50 -4.48 -7.47 -2.06
CA LEU A 50 -3.66 -8.30 -2.95
C LEU A 50 -4.41 -8.77 -4.22
N LEU A 51 -5.71 -9.08 -4.11
CA LEU A 51 -6.58 -9.38 -5.26
C LEU A 51 -6.75 -8.16 -6.19
N ASN A 52 -6.83 -6.96 -5.61
CA ASN A 52 -6.92 -5.72 -6.39
C ASN A 52 -5.58 -5.28 -7.00
N LEU A 53 -4.44 -5.73 -6.46
CA LEU A 53 -3.15 -5.54 -7.14
C LEU A 53 -3.05 -6.46 -8.36
N ALA A 54 -3.39 -7.75 -8.23
CA ALA A 54 -3.36 -8.70 -9.35
C ALA A 54 -4.31 -8.30 -10.49
N GLY A 55 -5.51 -7.80 -10.17
CA GLY A 55 -6.48 -7.32 -11.17
C GLY A 55 -6.06 -6.04 -11.91
N LYS A 56 -5.23 -5.18 -11.30
CA LYS A 56 -4.74 -3.94 -11.93
C LYS A 56 -3.58 -4.16 -12.91
N PHE A 57 -2.82 -5.25 -12.77
CA PHE A 57 -1.77 -5.60 -13.73
C PHE A 57 -2.28 -6.42 -14.93
N SER A 58 -3.49 -6.98 -14.87
CA SER A 58 -4.04 -7.85 -15.92
C SER A 58 -4.69 -7.11 -17.10
N VAL A 59 -4.86 -5.77 -17.07
CA VAL A 59 -5.55 -5.05 -18.15
C VAL A 59 -4.76 -3.83 -18.63
N LYS A 60 -3.52 -4.06 -19.04
CA LYS A 60 -3.01 -3.38 -20.25
C LYS A 60 -2.87 -4.45 -21.31
N LYS A 61 -3.95 -4.69 -22.06
CA LYS A 61 -3.78 -5.24 -23.41
C LYS A 61 -2.83 -4.28 -24.11
N PHE A 62 -1.57 -4.68 -24.27
CA PHE A 62 -0.66 -3.96 -25.14
C PHE A 62 -1.37 -3.88 -26.49
N LYS A 63 -1.75 -2.67 -26.90
CA LYS A 63 -2.26 -2.43 -28.25
C LYS A 63 -1.14 -2.96 -29.16
N VAL A 64 -1.40 -4.06 -29.87
CA VAL A 64 -0.48 -4.57 -30.87
C VAL A 64 -0.52 -3.56 -32.00
N VAL A 65 0.39 -2.60 -31.96
CA VAL A 65 0.53 -1.60 -33.01
C VAL A 65 1.05 -2.34 -34.24
N SER A 66 0.26 -2.35 -35.32
CA SER A 66 0.71 -2.97 -36.57
C SER A 66 1.82 -2.12 -37.19
N ARG A 67 2.66 -2.74 -38.03
CA ARG A 67 3.77 -2.05 -38.67
C ARG A 67 3.29 -0.87 -39.53
N GLU A 68 2.08 -0.96 -40.09
CA GLU A 68 1.46 0.14 -40.85
C GLU A 68 1.15 1.35 -39.96
N GLU A 69 0.58 1.15 -38.77
CA GLU A 69 0.27 2.25 -37.84
C GLU A 69 1.51 3.07 -37.45
N ILE A 70 2.68 2.41 -37.34
CA ILE A 70 3.96 3.07 -37.02
C ILE A 70 4.44 3.94 -38.19
N TYR A 71 4.34 3.45 -39.43
CA TYR A 71 4.75 4.22 -40.60
C TYR A 71 3.83 5.43 -40.84
N ASP A 72 2.51 5.27 -40.63
CA ASP A 72 1.53 6.36 -40.73
C ASP A 72 1.75 7.45 -39.67
N GLU A 73 2.23 7.08 -38.48
CA GLU A 73 2.56 8.04 -37.42
C GLU A 73 3.85 8.81 -37.75
N ILE A 74 4.87 8.11 -38.27
CA ILE A 74 6.13 8.73 -38.71
C ILE A 74 5.90 9.69 -39.89
N ASP A 75 5.10 9.31 -40.89
CA ASP A 75 4.81 10.17 -42.03
C ASP A 75 4.01 11.41 -41.61
N ARG A 76 3.02 11.27 -40.74
CA ARG A 76 2.30 12.42 -40.15
C ARG A 76 3.24 13.35 -39.39
N HIS A 77 4.16 12.79 -38.60
CA HIS A 77 5.11 13.58 -37.84
C HIS A 77 6.13 14.28 -38.77
N LYS A 78 6.52 13.68 -39.88
CA LYS A 78 7.35 14.34 -40.89
C LYS A 78 6.61 15.47 -41.62
N MET A 79 5.33 15.29 -41.94
CA MET A 79 4.52 16.35 -42.56
C MET A 79 4.24 17.51 -41.60
N SER A 80 4.19 17.24 -40.28
CA SER A 80 4.01 18.26 -39.24
C SER A 80 5.20 19.20 -39.06
N PHE A 81 6.41 18.83 -39.49
CA PHE A 81 7.62 19.66 -39.35
C PHE A 81 7.92 20.48 -40.62
N GLY A 82 7.06 20.41 -41.63
CA GLY A 82 7.20 21.10 -42.92
C GLY A 82 6.28 22.31 -43.13
N HIS A 83 5.71 22.88 -42.07
CA HIS A 83 4.92 24.11 -42.13
C HIS A 83 5.46 25.16 -41.14
#